data_AF-A0AAU6Q2Z7-F1
#
_entry.id   AF-A0AAU6Q2Z7-F1
#
_cell.length_a   1.000
_cell.length_b   1.000
_cell.length_c   1.000
_cell.angle_alpha   90.00
_cell.angle_beta   90.00
_cell.angle_gamma   90.00
#
_symmetry.space_group_name_H-M   'P 1'
#
loop_
_entity.id
_entity.type
_entity.pdbx_description
1 polymer ?
#
loop_
_entity_poly.entity_id
_entity_poly.type
_entity_poly.pdbx_seq_one_letter_code
_entity_poly.pdbx_strand_id
1 'polypeptide(L)'
;MTATVHPRYEWLYIYAFVNPESGESRFYLVPVLNKDAYQAVMAAFAQSVGAGPEHHVLVVEDGGGFHVPALQGHPVGIQTVTLPPYSPELQPVERLWKLTDATLVQRSIISYSFIVPTETASGILS
;
A
#
# COMPACT_ATOMS: atom_id res chain seq x y z
N MET A 1 7.67 -30.63 28.23
CA MET A 1 6.78 -29.57 28.73
C MET A 1 6.56 -28.60 27.58
N THR A 2 5.38 -28.59 26.98
CA THR A 2 5.02 -27.69 25.87
C THR A 2 4.07 -26.64 26.42
N ALA A 3 4.48 -25.38 26.38
CA ALA A 3 3.61 -24.27 26.75
C ALA A 3 2.73 -23.91 25.54
N THR A 4 1.41 -23.94 25.71
CA THR A 4 0.48 -23.43 24.71
C THR A 4 0.52 -21.90 24.76
N VAL A 5 1.21 -21.28 23.81
CA VAL A 5 1.19 -19.83 23.61
C VAL A 5 -0.03 -19.50 22.77
N HIS A 6 -0.91 -18.64 23.28
CA HIS A 6 -1.99 -18.02 22.51
C HIS A 6 -1.58 -16.60 22.14
N PRO A 7 -0.89 -16.40 21.01
CA PRO A 7 -0.59 -15.05 20.55
C PRO A 7 -1.90 -14.33 20.21
N ARG A 8 -2.26 -13.31 20.99
CA ARG A 8 -3.32 -12.35 20.66
C ARG A 8 -2.67 -11.12 20.05
N TYR A 9 -2.30 -11.21 18.77
CA TYR A 9 -1.84 -10.06 18.00
C TYR A 9 -3.00 -9.54 17.15
N GLU A 10 -3.31 -8.26 17.30
CA GLU A 10 -4.10 -7.53 16.31
C GLU A 10 -3.12 -6.94 15.29
N TRP A 11 -3.37 -7.18 14.01
CA TRP A 11 -2.53 -6.71 12.93
C TRP A 11 -3.18 -5.50 12.27
N LEU A 12 -2.36 -4.51 11.94
CA LEU A 12 -2.72 -3.39 11.10
C LEU A 12 -1.78 -3.41 9.90
N TYR A 13 -2.35 -3.39 8.71
CA TYR A 13 -1.60 -3.47 7.46
C TYR A 13 -1.53 -2.09 6.82
N ILE A 14 -0.40 -1.81 6.17
CA ILE A 14 -0.18 -0.58 5.41
C ILE A 14 -0.07 -0.96 3.94
N TYR A 15 -0.89 -0.33 3.12
CA TYR A 15 -0.62 -0.19 1.68
C TYR A 15 0.07 1.15 1.46
N ALA A 16 1.14 1.14 0.68
CA ALA A 16 1.87 2.35 0.33
C ALA A 16 2.06 2.43 -1.19
N PHE A 17 1.79 3.61 -1.74
CA PHE A 17 2.01 3.93 -3.14
C PHE A 17 3.01 5.07 -3.21
N VAL A 18 3.95 5.01 -4.14
CA VAL A 18 4.94 6.06 -4.36
C VAL A 18 5.06 6.37 -5.84
N ASN A 19 5.03 7.65 -6.17
CA ASN A 19 5.45 8.11 -7.48
C ASN A 19 6.98 8.21 -7.49
N PRO A 20 7.69 7.39 -8.28
CA PRO A 20 9.15 7.35 -8.26
C PRO A 20 9.80 8.63 -8.82
N GLU A 21 9.09 9.40 -9.64
CA GLU A 21 9.58 10.64 -10.24
C GLU A 21 9.44 11.82 -9.27
N SER A 22 8.25 12.00 -8.69
CA SER A 22 7.98 13.14 -7.80
C SER A 22 8.29 12.87 -6.33
N GLY A 23 8.42 11.60 -5.93
CA GLY A 23 8.53 11.19 -4.53
C GLY A 23 7.19 11.24 -3.76
N GLU A 24 6.10 11.66 -4.40
CA GLU A 24 4.79 11.74 -3.75
C GLU A 24 4.35 10.36 -3.28
N SER A 25 3.94 10.25 -2.02
CA SER A 25 3.59 8.98 -1.38
C SER A 25 2.20 9.03 -0.76
N ARG A 26 1.47 7.93 -0.85
CA ARG A 26 0.13 7.76 -0.26
C ARG A 26 0.08 6.47 0.54
N PHE A 27 -0.53 6.52 1.72
CA PHE A 27 -0.60 5.39 2.65
C PHE A 27 -2.05 5.09 3.03
N TYR A 28 -2.36 3.81 3.19
CA TYR A 28 -3.68 3.34 3.61
C TYR A 28 -3.53 2.28 4.69
N LEU A 29 -4.15 2.53 5.85
CA LEU A 29 -4.19 1.60 6.96
C LEU A 29 -5.45 0.72 6.86
N VAL A 30 -5.28 -0.59 6.91
CA VAL A 30 -6.39 -1.55 6.84
C VAL A 30 -6.27 -2.66 7.89
N PRO A 31 -7.40 -3.12 8.47
CA PRO A 31 -7.41 -4.18 9.49
C PRO A 31 -7.04 -5.57 8.96
N VAL A 32 -7.17 -5.78 7.65
CA VAL A 32 -7.07 -7.10 7.02
C VAL A 32 -6.31 -7.00 5.71
N LEU A 33 -5.57 -8.06 5.38
CA LEU A 33 -4.85 -8.19 4.12
C LEU A 33 -5.49 -9.29 3.28
N ASN A 34 -6.42 -8.89 2.42
CA ASN A 34 -7.14 -9.80 1.52
C ASN A 34 -7.54 -9.06 0.21
N LYS A 35 -8.17 -9.78 -0.70
CA LYS A 35 -8.57 -9.25 -2.02
C LYS A 35 -9.59 -8.12 -1.91
N ASP A 36 -10.51 -8.18 -0.95
CA ASP A 36 -11.52 -7.14 -0.74
C ASP A 36 -10.86 -5.83 -0.26
N ALA A 37 -9.94 -5.93 0.69
CA ALA A 37 -9.16 -4.79 1.16
C ALA A 37 -8.29 -4.20 0.04
N TYR A 38 -7.64 -5.05 -0.77
CA TYR A 38 -6.90 -4.60 -1.95
C TYR A 38 -7.78 -3.80 -2.90
N GLN A 39 -8.96 -4.32 -3.28
CA GLN A 39 -9.87 -3.61 -4.18
C GLN A 39 -10.35 -2.28 -3.60
N ALA A 40 -10.68 -2.24 -2.31
CA ALA A 40 -11.07 -1.00 -1.62
C ALA A 40 -9.95 0.04 -1.63
N VAL A 41 -8.71 -0.38 -1.35
CA VAL A 41 -7.54 0.49 -1.40
C VAL A 41 -7.26 0.98 -2.82
N MET A 42 -7.34 0.13 -3.84
CA MET A 42 -7.13 0.53 -5.24
C MET A 42 -8.19 1.55 -5.70
N ALA A 43 -9.45 1.39 -5.26
CA ALA A 43 -10.51 2.35 -5.54
C ALA A 43 -10.26 3.72 -4.88
N ALA A 44 -9.88 3.71 -3.59
CA ALA A 44 -9.51 4.93 -2.87
C ALA A 44 -8.27 5.60 -3.50
N PHE A 45 -7.27 4.82 -3.88
CA PHE A 45 -6.08 5.30 -4.57
C PHE A 45 -6.43 5.95 -5.91
N ALA A 46 -7.20 5.27 -6.76
CA ALA A 46 -7.65 5.80 -8.04
C ALA A 46 -8.38 7.15 -7.89
N GLN A 47 -9.27 7.26 -6.89
CA GLN A 47 -9.94 8.52 -6.58
C GLN A 47 -8.95 9.60 -6.15
N SER A 48 -8.00 9.26 -5.28
CA SER A 48 -7.02 10.22 -4.72
C SER A 48 -6.06 10.82 -5.76
N VAL A 49 -5.81 10.09 -6.86
CA VAL A 49 -4.95 10.53 -7.96
C VAL A 49 -5.75 11.03 -9.16
N GLY A 50 -7.09 11.00 -9.08
CA GLY A 50 -7.97 11.36 -10.18
C GLY A 50 -7.78 10.47 -11.42
N ALA A 51 -7.56 9.17 -11.22
CA ALA A 51 -7.47 8.21 -12.32
C ALA A 51 -8.81 8.12 -13.06
N GLY A 52 -8.75 7.99 -14.37
CA GLY A 52 -9.93 7.94 -15.22
C GLY A 52 -9.58 7.78 -16.71
N PRO A 53 -10.55 7.96 -17.62
CA PRO A 53 -10.35 7.78 -19.05
C PRO A 53 -9.23 8.65 -19.65
N GLU A 54 -9.02 9.84 -19.09
CA GLU A 54 -8.01 10.81 -19.57
C GLU A 54 -6.74 10.83 -18.70
N HIS A 55 -6.73 10.08 -17.60
CA HIS A 55 -5.60 10.03 -16.67
C HIS A 55 -5.35 8.60 -16.22
N HIS A 56 -4.41 7.96 -16.92
CA HIS A 56 -4.02 6.59 -16.64
C HIS A 56 -2.87 6.53 -15.64
N VAL A 57 -2.98 5.63 -14.67
CA VAL A 57 -1.96 5.38 -13.66
C VAL A 57 -1.54 3.91 -13.74
N LEU A 58 -0.24 3.70 -13.91
CA LEU A 58 0.38 2.38 -13.88
C LEU A 58 0.86 2.09 -12.46
N VAL A 59 0.30 1.05 -11.85
CA VAL A 59 0.71 0.56 -10.54
C VAL A 59 1.62 -0.64 -10.73
N VAL A 60 2.85 -0.52 -10.26
CA VAL A 60 3.82 -1.63 -10.28
C VAL A 60 3.78 -2.31 -8.92
N GLU A 61 3.52 -3.61 -8.91
CA GLU A 61 3.29 -4.40 -7.68
C GLU A 61 4.06 -5.73 -7.73
N ASP A 62 4.32 -6.32 -6.56
CA ASP A 62 4.88 -7.66 -6.47
C ASP A 62 3.82 -8.76 -6.73
N GLY A 63 4.23 -10.03 -6.62
CA GLY A 63 3.36 -11.20 -6.80
C GLY A 63 2.51 -11.56 -5.58
N GLY A 64 2.19 -10.61 -4.69
CA GLY A 64 1.41 -10.85 -3.48
C GLY A 64 0.09 -11.58 -3.74
N GLY A 65 -0.19 -12.66 -3.00
CA GLY A 65 -1.39 -13.50 -3.24
C GLY A 65 -2.75 -12.80 -3.01
N PHE A 66 -2.73 -11.61 -2.40
CA PHE A 66 -3.91 -10.75 -2.23
C PHE A 66 -4.10 -9.75 -3.37
N HIS A 67 -3.10 -9.56 -4.25
CA HIS A 67 -3.25 -8.75 -5.45
C HIS A 67 -4.28 -9.38 -6.38
N VAL A 68 -5.12 -8.53 -6.94
CA VAL A 68 -6.22 -8.92 -7.83
C VAL A 68 -5.81 -8.57 -9.25
N PRO A 69 -5.83 -9.52 -10.21
CA PRO A 69 -5.49 -9.22 -11.59
C PRO A 69 -6.38 -8.14 -12.19
N ALA A 70 -5.83 -7.31 -13.10
CA ALA A 70 -6.58 -6.24 -13.77
C ALA A 70 -7.87 -6.73 -14.47
N LEU A 71 -7.88 -7.98 -14.95
CA LEU A 71 -9.03 -8.64 -15.57
C LEU A 71 -10.26 -8.76 -14.64
N GLN A 72 -10.08 -8.61 -13.33
CA GLN A 72 -11.17 -8.70 -12.35
C GLN A 72 -11.77 -7.32 -12.01
N GLY A 73 -11.56 -6.32 -12.87
CA GLY A 73 -12.27 -5.04 -12.81
C GLY A 73 -11.60 -3.99 -11.93
N HIS A 74 -10.33 -3.68 -12.22
CA HIS A 74 -9.69 -2.50 -11.62
C HIS A 74 -10.46 -1.19 -11.93
N PRO A 75 -10.35 -0.16 -11.08
CA PRO A 75 -10.94 1.14 -11.36
C PRO A 75 -10.52 1.68 -12.73
N VAL A 76 -11.40 2.42 -13.40
CA VAL A 76 -11.09 3.05 -14.69
C VAL A 76 -9.84 3.93 -14.55
N GLY A 77 -8.92 3.81 -15.51
CA GLY A 77 -7.64 4.53 -15.51
C GLY A 77 -6.53 3.82 -14.73
N ILE A 78 -6.81 2.77 -13.97
CA ILE A 78 -5.78 1.96 -13.29
C ILE A 78 -5.35 0.78 -14.17
N GLN A 79 -4.05 0.58 -14.27
CA GLN A 79 -3.44 -0.63 -14.82
C GLN A 79 -2.38 -1.15 -13.84
N THR A 80 -2.20 -2.47 -13.76
CA THR A 80 -1.13 -3.06 -12.95
C THR A 80 -0.08 -3.78 -13.78
N VAL A 81 1.16 -3.75 -13.30
CA VAL A 81 2.28 -4.55 -13.79
C VAL A 81 2.88 -5.31 -12.61
N THR A 82 2.91 -6.64 -12.72
CA THR A 82 3.50 -7.51 -11.71
C THR A 82 4.98 -7.70 -11.97
N LEU A 83 5.81 -7.46 -10.95
CA LEU A 83 7.26 -7.67 -11.00
C LEU A 83 7.63 -9.16 -11.01
N PRO A 84 8.83 -9.51 -11.53
CA PRO A 84 9.38 -10.85 -11.36
C PRO A 84 9.44 -11.27 -9.88
N PRO A 85 9.23 -12.55 -9.55
CA PRO A 85 9.34 -13.03 -8.19
C PRO A 85 10.70 -12.72 -7.56
N TYR A 86 10.69 -12.32 -6.29
CA TYR A 86 11.90 -12.07 -5.48
C TYR A 86 12.79 -10.92 -5.98
N SER A 87 12.20 -9.87 -6.59
CA SER A 87 12.91 -8.67 -7.04
C SER A 87 12.56 -7.40 -6.23
N PRO A 88 12.77 -7.36 -4.90
CA PRO A 88 12.46 -6.18 -4.08
C PRO A 88 13.26 -4.93 -4.48
N GLU A 89 14.45 -5.09 -5.08
CA GLU A 89 15.28 -3.99 -5.59
C GLU A 89 14.60 -3.17 -6.69
N LEU A 90 13.62 -3.76 -7.38
CA LEU A 90 12.84 -3.12 -8.44
C LEU A 90 11.61 -2.38 -7.93
N GLN A 91 11.24 -2.55 -6.66
CA GLN A 91 10.03 -1.99 -6.07
C GLN A 91 10.37 -0.72 -5.26
N PRO A 92 10.06 0.50 -5.76
CA PRO A 92 10.50 1.74 -5.10
C PRO A 92 9.95 1.90 -3.68
N VAL A 93 8.75 1.34 -3.40
CA VAL A 93 8.13 1.38 -2.07
C VAL A 93 8.96 0.67 -1.00
N GLU A 94 9.84 -0.27 -1.37
CA GLU A 94 10.75 -0.95 -0.42
C GLU A 94 11.68 0.03 0.31
N ARG A 95 11.98 1.18 -0.31
CA ARG A 95 12.78 2.23 0.32
C ARG A 95 12.00 2.97 1.41
N LEU A 96 10.67 3.03 1.31
CA LEU A 96 9.80 3.70 2.26
C LEU A 96 9.63 2.89 3.56
N TRP A 97 9.70 1.56 3.50
CA TRP A 97 9.51 0.72 4.69
C TRP A 97 10.50 1.04 5.82
N LYS A 98 11.75 1.36 5.48
CA LYS A 98 12.74 1.80 6.48
C LYS A 98 12.32 3.07 7.22
N LEU A 99 11.56 3.96 6.57
CA LEU A 99 11.07 5.20 7.17
C LEU A 99 9.82 4.97 8.02
N THR A 100 8.92 4.07 7.58
CA THR A 100 7.74 3.69 8.37
C THR A 100 8.13 2.88 9.60
N ASP A 101 9.07 1.93 9.48
CA ASP A 101 9.53 1.14 10.62
C ASP A 101 10.16 2.02 11.71
N ALA A 102 11.00 2.98 11.31
CA ALA A 102 11.61 3.91 12.26
C ALA A 102 10.59 4.77 13.04
N THR A 103 9.40 5.00 12.48
CA THR A 103 8.36 5.86 13.08
C THR A 103 7.26 5.08 13.81
N LEU A 104 7.03 3.82 13.44
CA LEU A 104 5.98 2.95 14.00
C LEU A 104 6.50 1.95 15.03
N VAL A 105 7.79 1.63 15.04
CA VAL A 105 8.40 0.84 16.12
C VAL A 105 8.14 1.56 17.45
N GLN A 106 7.54 0.83 18.40
CA GLN A 106 7.28 1.25 19.79
C GLN A 106 6.03 2.13 20.04
N ARG A 107 5.05 2.16 19.14
CA ARG A 107 3.76 2.84 19.36
C ARG A 107 2.57 1.88 19.25
N SER A 108 1.72 1.86 20.29
CA SER A 108 0.42 1.19 20.23
C SER A 108 -0.57 2.08 19.47
N ILE A 109 -0.98 1.66 18.27
CA ILE A 109 -2.03 2.35 17.52
C ILE A 109 -3.37 1.89 18.07
N ILE A 110 -3.95 2.68 18.98
CA ILE A 110 -5.26 2.41 19.60
C ILE A 110 -6.28 3.36 18.97
N SER A 111 -7.08 2.84 18.03
CA SER A 111 -8.42 3.33 17.58
C SER A 111 -8.57 3.37 16.06
N TYR A 112 -9.70 2.82 15.60
CA TYR A 112 -10.14 2.72 14.21
C TYR A 112 -10.96 3.93 13.79
N SER A 113 -10.61 4.53 12.63
CA SER A 113 -11.53 5.02 11.61
C SER A 113 -10.75 5.51 10.38
N PHE A 114 -11.23 5.05 9.22
CA PHE A 114 -11.08 5.63 7.89
C PHE A 114 -9.78 5.37 7.11
N ILE A 115 -9.98 5.11 5.82
CA ILE A 115 -9.03 5.31 4.73
C ILE A 115 -8.67 6.80 4.77
N VAL A 116 -7.69 7.19 5.59
CA VAL A 116 -7.23 8.58 5.68
C VAL A 116 -6.04 8.73 4.71
N PRO A 117 -6.18 9.47 3.60
CA PRO A 117 -5.00 9.91 2.86
C PRO A 117 -4.20 10.85 3.76
N THR A 118 -2.97 10.47 4.09
CA THR A 118 -2.02 11.36 4.78
C THR A 118 -1.32 12.25 3.76
N GLU A 119 -1.30 13.56 3.98
CA GLU A 119 -0.61 14.52 3.11
C GLU A 119 0.92 14.31 3.06
N THR A 120 1.47 14.66 1.90
CA THR A 120 2.85 14.47 1.46
C THR A 120 3.83 15.43 2.16
N ALA A 121 4.97 14.92 2.63
CA ALA A 121 6.15 15.74 2.86
C ALA A 121 6.82 16.02 1.51
N SER A 122 6.56 17.20 0.94
CA SER A 122 7.29 17.68 -0.23
C SER A 122 8.56 18.39 0.24
N GLY A 123 9.73 17.84 -0.09
CA GLY A 123 11.01 18.53 0.09
C GLY A 123 12.11 17.65 0.67
N ILE A 124 13.07 17.31 -0.19
CA ILE A 124 14.51 17.61 -0.08
C ILE A 124 15.14 16.85 -1.26
N LEU A 125 15.55 17.59 -2.29
CA LEU A 125 16.75 17.36 -3.12
C LEU A 125 16.74 18.46 -4.20
N SER A 126 17.25 19.63 -3.80
CA SER A 126 17.86 20.62 -4.70
C SER A 126 19.35 20.63 -4.41
#